data_AF-A0A3B0ZLM3-F1
#
_entry.id   AF-A0A3B0ZLM3-F1
#
_cell.length_a   1.000
_cell.length_b   1.000
_cell.length_c   1.000
_cell.angle_alpha   90.00
_cell.angle_beta   90.00
_cell.angle_gamma   90.00
#
_symmetry.space_group_name_H-M   'P 1'
#
loop_
_entity.id
_entity.type
_entity.pdbx_description
1 polymer ?
#
loop_
_entity_poly.entity_id
_entity_poly.type
_entity_poly.pdbx_seq_one_letter_code
_entity_poly.pdbx_strand_id
1 'polypeptide(L)'
;MSRSKIIILLGFGSILLLVSLLIIIGVNNLSKSKSRLDQIINSNNLKIQLVTKMHQTARERTLSLQRMLITDGENEFEKSMYKMIYYGGQFLSLWTEFSKLDLSANTEPAGRSVHASCTHSQ
;
A
#
# COMPACT_ATOMS: atom_id res chain seq x y z
N MET A 1 -35.77 -36.31 37.05
CA MET A 1 -34.33 -36.34 36.68
C MET A 1 -33.50 -36.51 37.93
N SER A 2 -32.62 -37.52 38.01
CA SER A 2 -31.77 -37.73 39.18
C SER A 2 -30.82 -36.54 39.37
N ARG A 3 -30.72 -36.04 40.60
CA ARG A 3 -29.93 -34.83 40.94
C ARG A 3 -28.48 -34.90 40.40
N SER A 4 -27.91 -36.10 40.34
CA SER A 4 -26.59 -36.36 39.78
C SER A 4 -26.48 -36.01 38.29
N LYS A 5 -27.52 -36.27 37.48
CA LYS A 5 -27.52 -35.92 36.04
C LYS A 5 -27.52 -34.41 35.82
N ILE A 6 -28.18 -33.65 36.69
CA ILE A 6 -28.23 -32.18 36.62
C ILE A 6 -26.87 -31.57 36.96
N ILE A 7 -26.20 -32.09 38.00
CA ILE A 7 -24.88 -31.61 38.43
C ILE A 7 -23.84 -31.84 37.33
N ILE A 8 -23.85 -33.01 36.69
CA ILE A 8 -22.93 -33.33 35.59
C ILE A 8 -23.20 -32.42 34.38
N LEU A 9 -24.47 -32.19 34.03
CA LEU A 9 -24.83 -31.31 32.92
C LEU A 9 -24.41 -29.85 33.17
N LEU A 10 -24.56 -29.35 34.39
CA LEU A 10 -24.13 -28.01 34.78
C LEU A 10 -22.60 -27.85 34.74
N GLY A 11 -21.87 -28.83 35.27
CA GLY A 11 -20.40 -28.81 35.25
C GLY A 11 -19.85 -28.87 33.82
N PHE A 12 -20.35 -29.79 33.02
CA PHE A 12 -19.94 -29.93 31.63
C PHE A 12 -20.34 -28.70 30.78
N GLY A 13 -21.56 -28.20 30.97
CA GLY A 13 -22.04 -26.99 30.31
C GLY A 13 -21.20 -25.77 30.66
N SER A 14 -20.77 -25.62 31.93
CA SER A 14 -19.92 -24.52 32.36
C SER A 14 -18.55 -24.54 31.70
N ILE A 15 -17.95 -25.72 31.52
CA ILE A 15 -16.64 -25.86 30.85
C ILE A 15 -16.78 -25.50 29.36
N LEU A 16 -17.81 -26.01 28.69
CA LEU A 16 -18.07 -25.69 27.28
C LEU A 16 -18.35 -24.21 27.05
N LEU A 17 -19.09 -23.57 27.96
CA LEU A 17 -19.33 -22.14 27.95
C LEU A 17 -18.01 -21.37 28.07
N LEU A 18 -17.15 -21.76 29.01
CA LEU A 18 -15.86 -21.13 29.25
C LEU A 18 -14.96 -21.25 28.01
N VAL A 19 -14.85 -22.45 27.43
CA VAL A 19 -14.08 -22.69 26.21
C VAL A 19 -14.63 -21.87 25.05
N SER A 20 -15.96 -21.80 24.87
CA SER A 20 -16.56 -20.99 23.82
C SER A 20 -16.28 -19.50 23.98
N LEU A 21 -16.34 -18.98 25.21
CA LEU A 21 -15.99 -17.59 25.51
C LEU A 21 -14.54 -17.30 25.16
N LEU A 22 -13.61 -18.20 25.52
CA LEU A 22 -12.20 -18.07 25.16
C LEU A 22 -11.98 -18.10 23.65
N ILE A 23 -12.69 -18.95 22.91
CA ILE A 23 -12.63 -19.00 21.45
C ILE A 23 -13.14 -17.68 20.84
N ILE A 24 -14.27 -17.16 21.31
CA ILE A 24 -14.84 -15.89 20.82
C ILE A 24 -13.87 -14.73 21.09
N ILE A 25 -13.31 -14.65 22.29
CA ILE A 25 -12.32 -13.62 22.66
C ILE A 25 -11.04 -13.78 21.84
N GLY A 26 -10.55 -15.01 21.69
CA GLY A 26 -9.38 -15.33 20.88
C GLY A 26 -9.56 -14.93 19.42
N VAL A 27 -10.69 -15.29 18.80
CA VAL A 27 -11.03 -14.94 17.41
C VAL A 27 -11.22 -13.43 17.26
N ASN A 28 -11.88 -12.76 18.20
CA ASN A 28 -12.05 -11.30 18.18
C ASN A 28 -10.73 -10.54 18.37
N ASN A 29 -9.79 -11.10 19.13
CA ASN A 29 -8.45 -10.54 19.28
C ASN A 29 -7.59 -10.81 18.03
N LEU A 30 -7.72 -11.99 17.43
CA LEU A 30 -7.06 -12.33 16.17
C LEU A 30 -7.59 -11.47 15.00
N SER A 31 -8.89 -11.15 14.93
CA SER A 31 -9.44 -10.29 13.87
C SER A 31 -8.93 -8.84 13.99
N LYS A 32 -8.74 -8.35 15.22
CA LYS A 32 -8.13 -7.03 15.47
C LYS A 32 -6.64 -7.00 15.15
N SER A 33 -5.91 -8.10 15.37
CA SER A 33 -4.49 -8.22 14.98
C SER A 33 -4.29 -8.41 13.48
N LYS A 34 -5.21 -9.09 12.78
CA LYS A 34 -5.21 -9.14 11.31
C LYS A 34 -5.40 -7.76 10.70
N SER A 35 -6.29 -6.93 11.25
CA SER A 35 -6.53 -5.58 10.70
C SER A 35 -5.32 -4.64 10.81
N ARG A 36 -4.41 -4.82 11.78
CA ARG A 36 -3.20 -3.98 11.89
C ARG A 36 -2.04 -4.54 11.05
N LEU A 37 -1.90 -5.86 10.96
CA LEU A 37 -0.88 -6.49 10.14
C LEU A 37 -1.22 -6.38 8.63
N ASP A 38 -2.48 -6.55 8.25
CA ASP A 38 -2.95 -6.39 6.87
C ASP A 38 -2.91 -4.92 6.43
N GLN A 39 -3.17 -3.95 7.31
CA GLN A 39 -3.14 -2.54 6.93
C GLN A 39 -1.69 -2.00 6.77
N ILE A 40 -0.76 -2.44 7.62
CA ILE A 40 0.67 -2.09 7.52
C ILE A 40 1.34 -2.83 6.35
N ILE A 41 0.98 -4.08 6.10
CA ILE A 41 1.51 -4.83 4.95
C ILE A 41 0.87 -4.32 3.66
N ASN A 42 -0.44 -4.11 3.58
CA ASN A 42 -1.09 -3.68 2.34
C ASN A 42 -0.72 -2.25 1.93
N SER A 43 -0.68 -1.28 2.87
CA SER A 43 -0.30 0.10 2.55
C SER A 43 1.15 0.23 2.10
N ASN A 44 2.08 -0.41 2.81
CA ASN A 44 3.50 -0.37 2.43
C ASN A 44 3.75 -1.20 1.17
N ASN A 45 3.06 -2.32 0.98
CA ASN A 45 3.15 -3.10 -0.25
C ASN A 45 2.62 -2.30 -1.46
N LEU A 46 1.55 -1.52 -1.32
CA LEU A 46 1.08 -0.63 -2.38
C LEU A 46 2.08 0.49 -2.69
N LYS A 47 2.64 1.18 -1.67
CA LYS A 47 3.68 2.21 -1.87
C LYS A 47 4.93 1.61 -2.55
N ILE A 48 5.42 0.46 -2.07
CA ILE A 48 6.58 -0.24 -2.63
C ILE A 48 6.29 -0.69 -4.07
N GLN A 49 5.10 -1.22 -4.36
CA GLN A 49 4.71 -1.62 -5.71
C GLN A 49 4.66 -0.42 -6.66
N LEU A 50 4.07 0.71 -6.25
CA LEU A 50 4.02 1.94 -7.04
C LEU A 50 5.43 2.46 -7.33
N VAL A 51 6.30 2.56 -6.31
CA VAL A 51 7.69 2.99 -6.47
C VAL A 51 8.48 2.04 -7.37
N THR A 52 8.29 0.73 -7.21
CA THR A 52 8.94 -0.29 -8.06
C THR A 52 8.50 -0.15 -9.51
N LYS A 53 7.20 0.02 -9.77
CA LYS A 53 6.66 0.24 -11.13
C LYS A 53 7.15 1.57 -11.72
N MET A 54 7.26 2.63 -10.93
CA MET A 54 7.84 3.91 -11.36
C MET A 54 9.30 3.74 -11.78
N HIS A 55 10.11 3.05 -10.98
CA HIS A 55 11.51 2.76 -11.33
C HIS A 55 11.63 1.92 -12.61
N GLN A 56 10.81 0.87 -12.75
CA GLN A 56 10.78 0.06 -13.96
C GLN A 56 10.43 0.90 -15.19
N THR A 57 9.38 1.74 -15.09
CA THR A 57 8.95 2.62 -16.17
C THR A 57 10.03 3.65 -16.54
N ALA A 58 10.71 4.21 -15.55
CA ALA A 58 11.82 5.14 -15.78
C ALA A 58 13.01 4.45 -16.47
N ARG A 59 13.31 3.19 -16.09
CA ARG A 59 14.34 2.39 -16.75
C ARG A 59 13.98 2.12 -18.22
N GLU A 60 12.75 1.69 -18.50
CA GLU A 60 12.29 1.43 -19.88
C GLU A 60 12.29 2.70 -20.74
N ARG A 61 11.94 3.86 -20.15
CA ARG A 61 12.07 5.16 -20.81
C ARG A 61 13.52 5.47 -21.16
N THR A 62 14.44 5.24 -20.23
CA THR A 62 15.89 5.45 -20.43
C THR A 62 16.44 4.53 -21.53
N LEU A 63 16.00 3.27 -21.58
CA LEU A 63 16.37 2.34 -22.66
C LEU A 63 15.82 2.79 -24.01
N SER A 64 14.58 3.31 -24.05
CA SER A 64 14.00 3.87 -25.27
C SER A 64 14.79 5.10 -25.75
N LEU A 65 15.19 5.99 -24.83
CA LEU A 65 16.07 7.12 -25.13
C LEU A 65 17.43 6.67 -25.66
N GLN A 66 18.06 5.69 -25.01
CA GLN A 66 19.34 5.15 -25.47
C GLN A 66 19.21 4.56 -26.87
N ARG A 67 18.12 3.84 -27.16
CA ARG A 67 17.84 3.32 -28.51
C ARG A 67 17.71 4.44 -29.55
N MET A 68 17.05 5.54 -29.21
CA MET A 68 16.97 6.71 -30.11
C MET A 68 18.35 7.28 -30.46
N LEU A 69 19.32 7.23 -29.53
CA LEU A 69 20.67 7.77 -29.76
C LEU A 69 21.57 6.87 -30.61
N ILE A 70 21.34 5.55 -30.61
CA ILE A 70 22.20 4.56 -31.28
C ILE A 70 21.60 4.01 -32.59
N THR A 71 20.38 4.45 -32.94
CA THR A 71 19.65 3.94 -34.09
C THR A 71 19.79 4.89 -35.26
N ASP A 72 20.30 4.41 -36.38
CA ASP A 72 20.51 5.21 -37.60
C ASP A 72 19.27 5.25 -38.52
N GLY A 73 18.32 4.32 -38.33
CA GLY A 73 17.12 4.20 -39.16
C GLY A 73 15.93 5.01 -38.65
N GLU A 74 15.33 5.83 -39.52
CA GLU A 74 14.16 6.70 -39.21
C GLU A 74 12.98 5.95 -38.58
N ASN A 75 12.66 4.76 -39.09
CA ASN A 75 11.55 3.93 -38.59
C ASN A 75 11.77 3.44 -37.14
N GLU A 76 12.99 3.01 -36.81
CA GLU A 76 13.31 2.48 -35.48
C GLU A 76 13.51 3.62 -34.46
N PHE A 77 13.91 4.81 -34.93
CA PHE A 77 13.89 6.03 -34.14
C PHE A 77 12.46 6.41 -33.75
N GLU A 78 11.54 6.44 -34.71
CA GLU A 78 10.13 6.80 -34.47
C GLU A 78 9.49 5.84 -33.45
N LYS A 79 9.72 4.54 -33.61
CA LYS A 79 9.25 3.51 -32.67
C LYS A 79 9.82 3.70 -31.26
N SER A 80 11.08 4.10 -31.15
CA SER A 80 11.72 4.38 -29.87
C SER A 80 11.19 5.67 -29.24
N MET A 81 10.87 6.67 -30.05
CA MET A 81 10.21 7.91 -29.63
C MET A 81 8.81 7.64 -29.08
N TYR A 82 7.97 6.83 -29.75
CA TYR A 82 6.67 6.44 -29.23
C TYR A 82 6.78 5.73 -27.88
N LYS A 83 7.73 4.80 -27.74
CA LYS A 83 7.97 4.10 -26.46
C LYS A 83 8.40 5.07 -25.36
N MET A 84 9.28 6.02 -25.66
CA MET A 84 9.71 7.03 -24.70
C MET A 84 8.52 7.85 -24.17
N ILE A 85 7.64 8.33 -25.07
CA ILE A 85 6.45 9.11 -24.70
C ILE A 85 5.49 8.24 -23.89
N TYR A 86 5.26 7.00 -24.32
CA TYR A 86 4.39 6.04 -23.64
C TYR A 86 4.82 5.76 -22.19
N TYR A 87 6.11 5.46 -21.96
CA TYR A 87 6.63 5.28 -20.61
C TYR A 87 6.62 6.58 -19.80
N GLY A 88 6.78 7.75 -20.44
CA GLY A 88 6.57 9.04 -19.77
C GLY A 88 5.15 9.20 -19.23
N GLY A 89 4.13 8.87 -20.02
CA GLY A 89 2.73 8.89 -19.60
C GLY A 89 2.42 7.91 -18.47
N GLN A 90 2.93 6.68 -18.55
CA GLN A 90 2.78 5.69 -17.48
C GLN A 90 3.45 6.11 -16.18
N PHE A 91 4.61 6.78 -16.26
CA PHE A 91 5.27 7.29 -15.06
C PHE A 91 4.40 8.35 -14.38
N LEU A 92 3.83 9.28 -15.17
CA LEU A 92 2.96 10.33 -14.63
C LEU A 92 1.70 9.75 -13.97
N SER A 93 1.05 8.75 -14.56
CA SER A 93 -0.12 8.14 -13.94
C SER A 93 0.23 7.47 -12.60
N LEU A 94 1.33 6.72 -12.54
CA LEU A 94 1.82 6.10 -11.29
C LEU A 94 2.19 7.15 -10.23
N TRP A 95 2.86 8.24 -10.64
CA TRP A 95 3.21 9.34 -9.74
C TRP A 95 1.97 10.00 -9.14
N THR A 96 0.91 10.21 -9.94
CA THR A 96 -0.34 10.80 -9.42
C THR A 96 -1.02 9.91 -8.40
N GLU A 97 -0.97 8.59 -8.57
CA GLU A 97 -1.50 7.62 -7.61
C GLU A 97 -0.66 7.58 -6.33
N PHE A 98 0.67 7.56 -6.47
CA PHE A 98 1.60 7.63 -5.34
C PHE A 98 1.41 8.91 -4.52
N SER A 99 1.26 10.07 -5.18
CA SER A 99 1.06 11.36 -4.52
C SER A 99 -0.22 11.39 -3.68
N LYS A 100 -1.29 10.74 -4.14
CA LYS A 100 -2.54 10.63 -3.36
C LYS A 100 -2.35 9.82 -2.07
N LEU A 101 -1.53 8.77 -2.10
CA LEU A 101 -1.22 7.97 -0.92
C LEU A 101 -0.38 8.73 0.10
N ASP A 102 0.53 9.59 -0.36
CA ASP A 102 1.37 10.42 0.51
C ASP A 102 0.57 11.56 1.18
N LEU A 103 -0.31 12.21 0.42
CA LEU A 103 -1.19 13.27 0.93
C LEU A 103 -2.17 12.75 2.00
N SER A 104 -2.68 11.53 1.86
CA SER A 104 -3.57 10.91 2.86
C SER A 104 -2.83 10.57 4.15
N ALA A 105 -1.59 10.06 4.06
CA ALA A 105 -0.78 9.69 5.23
C ALA A 105 -0.33 10.91 6.06
N ASN A 106 -0.19 12.08 5.44
CA ASN A 106 0.28 13.31 6.08
C ASN A 106 -0.86 14.24 6.57
N THR A 107 -2.10 13.73 6.70
CA THR A 107 -3.24 14.47 7.32
C THR A 107 -3.28 14.38 8.86
N GLU A 108 -2.13 14.15 9.49
CA GLU A 108 -1.91 14.54 10.89
C GLU A 108 -1.73 16.07 10.90
N PRO A 109 -2.39 16.83 11.81
CA PRO A 109 -2.41 18.29 11.72
C PRO A 109 -0.98 18.81 11.72
N ALA A 110 -0.63 19.50 10.63
CA ALA A 110 0.63 20.19 10.42
C ALA A 110 0.77 21.34 11.44
N GLY A 111 1.01 20.98 12.70
CA GLY A 111 1.50 21.83 13.76
C GLY A 111 3.02 21.91 13.70
N ARG A 112 3.58 22.34 12.57
CA ARG A 112 4.90 22.98 12.55
C ARG A 112 5.02 23.92 11.36
N SER A 113 4.39 25.09 11.57
CA SER A 113 4.87 26.43 11.21
C SER A 113 5.68 26.56 9.90
N VAL A 114 4.99 27.08 8.89
CA VAL A 114 5.30 28.36 8.25
C VAL A 114 6.63 28.97 8.71
N HIS A 115 7.60 29.00 7.80
CA HIS A 115 8.37 30.22 7.63
C HIS A 115 8.45 30.53 6.13
N ALA A 116 7.55 31.41 5.73
CA ALA A 116 7.73 32.23 4.55
C ALA A 116 9.07 32.98 4.68
N SER A 117 9.84 32.99 3.61
CA SER A 117 10.81 34.05 3.34
C SER A 117 10.87 34.25 1.83
N CYS A 118 9.88 34.98 1.33
CA CYS A 118 10.16 35.90 0.23
C CYS A 118 11.15 36.93 0.76
N THR A 119 12.34 37.03 0.16
CA THR A 119 12.98 38.33 0.02
C THR A 119 13.44 38.50 -1.42
N HIS A 120 12.99 39.61 -1.95
CA HIS A 120 13.22 40.18 -3.26
C HIS A 120 14.56 40.94 -3.21
N SER A 121 15.42 40.79 -4.21
CA SER A 121 16.40 41.80 -4.67
C SER A 121 17.00 41.20 -5.94
N GLN A 122 16.68 41.68 -7.14
CA GLN A 122 17.14 42.95 -7.73
C GLN A 122 18.66 43.11 -7.61
#